data_AF-A0A1I7MN48-F1
#
_entry.id   AF-A0A1I7MN48-F1
#
_cell.length_a   1.000
_cell.length_b   1.000
_cell.length_c   1.000
_cell.angle_alpha   90.00
_cell.angle_beta   90.00
_cell.angle_gamma   90.00
#
_symmetry.space_group_name_H-M   'P 1'
#
loop_
_entity.id
_entity.type
_entity.pdbx_description
1 polymer ?
#
loop_
_entity_poly.entity_id
_entity_poly.type
_entity_poly.pdbx_seq_one_letter_code
_entity_poly.pdbx_strand_id
1 'polypeptide(L)'
;MPRAPWALVAWATVVAGVCAVLAAYWDQRPAGSLFHIFAFAAVASVPYQPPLGQAMLTAVLVVAFSVFVGMSSRVLPSRRAPFHWPEREPLPAGRWRLIRLEAMWYVIAAGVAGVLATLLGPVLGIGHSYWAMVAAVVPLVGHSTRYRVNRGLQRIIGTFLGLGVLAVVLWLDPPLWAVVVLIALLQFLAEMYIARQYVLAQMVVTPLALLSTVLASAGAAAEAGVPGLGVDRGGLIYDRAVETVIGAVVGMVCVLYPWAWRKWVRRSPDPARELP
;
A
#
# COMPACT_ATOMS: atom_id res chain seq x y z
N MET A 1 23.84 -12.54 1.82
CA MET A 1 24.07 -11.47 0.82
C MET A 1 23.31 -10.21 1.23
N PRO A 2 23.97 -9.18 1.79
CA PRO A 2 23.33 -7.91 2.20
C PRO A 2 22.87 -6.97 1.06
N ARG A 3 22.78 -7.46 -0.19
CA ARG A 3 22.41 -6.67 -1.39
C ARG A 3 20.90 -6.63 -1.68
N ALA A 4 20.12 -7.47 -1.01
CA ALA A 4 18.66 -7.57 -1.20
C ALA A 4 17.86 -6.29 -0.85
N PRO A 5 18.10 -5.57 0.27
CA PRO A 5 17.21 -4.48 0.67
C PRO A 5 17.32 -3.27 -0.26
N TRP A 6 18.53 -2.92 -0.69
CA TRP A 6 18.76 -1.81 -1.62
C TRP A 6 18.16 -2.06 -3.00
N ALA A 7 18.23 -3.29 -3.49
CA ALA A 7 17.60 -3.68 -4.76
C ALA A 7 16.07 -3.57 -4.67
N LEU A 8 15.49 -4.02 -3.56
CA LEU A 8 14.06 -3.92 -3.31
C LEU A 8 13.59 -2.45 -3.23
N VAL A 9 14.34 -1.58 -2.52
CA VAL A 9 14.06 -0.14 -2.48
C VAL A 9 14.15 0.49 -3.87
N ALA A 10 15.20 0.18 -4.64
CA ALA A 10 15.37 0.72 -5.99
C ALA A 10 14.19 0.32 -6.90
N TRP A 11 13.88 -0.98 -6.97
CA TRP A 11 12.81 -1.47 -7.84
C TRP A 11 11.42 -1.03 -7.40
N ALA A 12 11.11 -1.05 -6.10
CA ALA A 12 9.83 -0.58 -5.60
C ALA A 12 9.63 0.92 -5.86
N THR A 13 10.71 1.72 -5.83
CA THR A 13 10.68 3.14 -6.20
C THR A 13 10.38 3.34 -7.69
N VAL A 14 11.02 2.54 -8.56
CA VAL A 14 10.75 2.57 -10.01
C VAL A 14 9.29 2.18 -10.29
N VAL A 15 8.80 1.09 -9.68
CA VAL A 15 7.41 0.66 -9.80
C VAL A 15 6.45 1.74 -9.33
N ALA A 16 6.75 2.42 -8.21
CA ALA A 16 5.92 3.51 -7.70
C ALA A 16 5.77 4.66 -8.72
N GLY A 17 6.86 5.05 -9.39
CA GLY A 17 6.84 6.09 -10.41
C GLY A 17 6.13 5.67 -11.69
N VAL A 18 6.52 4.53 -12.25
CA VAL A 18 5.97 4.03 -13.53
C VAL A 18 4.47 3.76 -13.39
N CYS A 19 4.04 3.05 -12.34
CA CYS A 19 2.63 2.77 -12.14
C CYS A 19 1.82 4.02 -11.79
N ALA A 20 2.41 5.05 -11.18
CA ALA A 20 1.73 6.34 -11.01
C ALA A 20 1.46 7.03 -12.36
N VAL A 21 2.43 7.01 -13.29
CA VAL A 21 2.23 7.52 -14.65
C VAL A 21 1.16 6.72 -15.37
N LEU A 22 1.22 5.39 -15.32
CA LEU A 22 0.24 4.52 -15.98
C LEU A 22 -1.18 4.68 -15.41
N ALA A 23 -1.31 4.76 -14.08
CA ALA A 23 -2.58 4.98 -13.41
C ALA A 23 -3.19 6.34 -13.80
N ALA A 24 -2.38 7.39 -13.87
CA ALA A 24 -2.83 8.72 -14.27
C ALA A 24 -3.09 8.83 -15.79
N TYR A 25 -2.34 8.10 -16.61
CA TYR A 25 -2.54 8.03 -18.06
C TYR A 25 -3.85 7.33 -18.43
N TRP A 26 -4.25 6.30 -17.68
CA TRP A 26 -5.49 5.56 -17.88
C TRP A 26 -6.66 6.03 -17.00
N ASP A 27 -6.52 7.15 -16.29
CA ASP A 27 -7.54 7.67 -15.37
C ASP A 27 -8.10 6.60 -14.40
N GLN A 28 -7.20 5.73 -13.91
CA GLN A 28 -7.56 4.63 -13.04
C GLN A 28 -8.05 5.17 -11.69
N ARG A 29 -9.15 4.59 -11.20
CA ARG A 29 -9.65 4.81 -9.85
C ARG A 29 -9.49 3.51 -9.05
N PRO A 30 -8.87 3.55 -7.86
CA PRO A 30 -8.28 4.71 -7.18
C PRO A 30 -6.97 5.21 -7.82
N ALA A 31 -6.74 6.52 -7.78
CA ALA A 31 -5.57 7.16 -8.40
C ALA A 31 -4.26 6.85 -7.66
N GLY A 32 -3.14 6.89 -8.39
CA GLY A 32 -1.79 6.73 -7.86
C GLY A 32 -1.25 5.30 -7.87
N SER A 33 -0.13 5.08 -7.19
CA SER A 33 0.62 3.82 -7.25
C SER A 33 0.58 2.96 -5.98
N LEU A 34 -0.31 3.27 -5.02
CA LEU A 34 -0.32 2.64 -3.70
C LEU A 34 -0.47 1.10 -3.75
N PHE A 35 -1.42 0.59 -4.54
CA PHE A 35 -1.64 -0.85 -4.64
C PHE A 35 -0.52 -1.56 -5.41
N HIS A 36 0.00 -0.92 -6.45
CA HIS A 36 1.09 -1.44 -7.27
C HIS A 36 2.38 -1.63 -6.48
N ILE A 37 2.80 -0.61 -5.72
CA ILE A 37 4.01 -0.70 -4.90
C ILE A 37 3.82 -1.72 -3.77
N PHE A 38 2.64 -1.77 -3.15
CA PHE A 38 2.35 -2.76 -2.11
C PHE A 38 2.42 -4.19 -2.64
N ALA A 39 1.78 -4.47 -3.79
CA ALA A 39 1.80 -5.78 -4.42
C ALA A 39 3.22 -6.20 -4.81
N PHE A 40 3.95 -5.32 -5.51
CA PHE A 40 5.33 -5.61 -5.93
C PHE A 40 6.24 -5.87 -4.72
N ALA A 41 6.23 -4.97 -3.74
CA ALA A 41 7.16 -5.08 -2.62
C ALA A 41 6.81 -6.24 -1.68
N ALA A 42 5.52 -6.52 -1.46
CA ALA A 42 5.10 -7.69 -0.69
C ALA A 42 5.59 -8.98 -1.35
N VAL A 43 5.35 -9.16 -2.66
CA VAL A 43 5.82 -10.34 -3.39
C VAL A 43 7.34 -10.41 -3.40
N ALA A 44 8.03 -9.32 -3.76
CA ALA A 44 9.50 -9.28 -3.84
C ALA A 44 10.19 -9.50 -2.48
N SER A 45 9.49 -9.29 -1.37
CA SER A 45 10.01 -9.52 -0.02
C SER A 45 9.93 -10.99 0.45
N VAL A 46 9.17 -11.84 -0.26
CA VAL A 46 9.03 -13.26 0.11
C VAL A 46 10.31 -14.02 -0.26
N PRO A 47 10.92 -14.80 0.68
CA PRO A 47 12.17 -15.52 0.43
C PRO A 47 12.10 -16.55 -0.70
N TYR A 48 10.96 -17.21 -0.86
CA TYR A 48 10.72 -18.24 -1.88
C TYR A 48 9.63 -17.78 -2.84
N GLN A 49 10.00 -17.65 -4.12
CA GLN A 49 9.05 -17.31 -5.18
C GLN A 49 8.51 -18.61 -5.80
N PRO A 50 7.20 -18.72 -6.03
CA PRO A 50 6.65 -19.86 -6.74
C PRO A 50 7.14 -19.89 -8.19
N PRO A 51 7.09 -21.06 -8.87
CA PRO A 51 7.37 -21.18 -10.29
C PRO A 51 6.56 -20.18 -11.12
N LEU A 52 7.19 -19.60 -12.16
CA LEU A 52 6.57 -18.56 -13.00
C LEU A 52 5.21 -19.00 -13.55
N GLY A 53 5.07 -20.26 -13.97
CA GLY A 53 3.80 -20.79 -14.47
C GLY A 53 2.66 -20.74 -13.45
N GLN A 54 2.94 -21.04 -12.19
CA GLN A 54 1.95 -20.96 -11.11
C GLN A 54 1.59 -19.50 -10.81
N ALA A 55 2.59 -18.63 -10.71
CA ALA A 55 2.37 -17.20 -10.50
C ALA A 55 1.52 -16.57 -11.63
N MET A 56 1.83 -16.89 -12.90
CA MET A 56 1.07 -16.41 -14.05
C MET A 56 -0.36 -16.97 -14.05
N LEU A 57 -0.54 -18.25 -13.74
CA LEU A 57 -1.86 -18.87 -13.65
C LEU A 57 -2.70 -18.17 -12.58
N THR A 58 -2.16 -17.98 -11.37
CA THR A 58 -2.86 -17.26 -10.30
C THR A 58 -3.23 -15.84 -10.73
N ALA A 59 -2.30 -15.10 -11.35
CA ALA A 59 -2.57 -13.75 -11.83
C ALA A 59 -3.70 -13.72 -12.87
N VAL A 60 -3.67 -14.61 -13.87
CA VAL A 60 -4.70 -14.72 -14.91
C VAL A 60 -6.04 -15.10 -14.31
N LEU A 61 -6.09 -16.08 -13.41
CA LEU A 61 -7.32 -16.51 -12.75
C LEU A 61 -7.92 -15.41 -11.87
N VAL A 62 -7.10 -14.65 -11.14
CA VAL A 62 -7.55 -13.52 -10.31
C VAL A 62 -8.10 -12.40 -11.20
N VAL A 63 -7.44 -12.08 -12.31
CA VAL A 63 -7.94 -11.07 -13.27
C VAL A 63 -9.26 -11.54 -13.90
N ALA A 64 -9.32 -12.79 -14.36
CA ALA A 64 -10.53 -13.36 -14.96
C ALA A 64 -11.70 -13.39 -13.96
N PHE A 65 -11.44 -13.81 -12.72
CA PHE A 65 -12.43 -13.80 -11.64
C PHE A 65 -12.90 -12.37 -11.32
N SER A 66 -11.99 -11.39 -11.26
CA SER A 66 -12.33 -9.99 -11.00
C SER A 66 -13.21 -9.40 -12.11
N VAL A 67 -12.89 -9.70 -13.38
CA VAL A 67 -13.71 -9.30 -14.53
C VAL A 67 -15.08 -9.98 -14.48
N PHE A 68 -15.13 -11.27 -14.16
CA PHE A 68 -16.37 -12.02 -14.02
C PHE A 68 -17.27 -11.44 -12.92
N VAL A 69 -16.72 -11.16 -11.74
CA VAL A 69 -17.44 -10.52 -10.63
C VAL A 69 -17.91 -9.12 -11.04
N GLY A 70 -17.08 -8.32 -11.72
CA GLY A 70 -17.48 -7.00 -12.23
C GLY A 70 -18.62 -7.07 -13.25
N MET A 71 -18.61 -8.09 -14.11
CA MET A 71 -19.66 -8.34 -15.11
C MET A 71 -20.88 -9.07 -14.56
N SER A 72 -20.80 -9.67 -13.36
CA SER A 72 -21.88 -10.48 -12.77
C SER A 72 -23.18 -9.71 -12.59
N SER A 73 -23.09 -8.39 -12.35
CA SER A 73 -24.25 -7.50 -12.27
C SER A 73 -25.14 -7.54 -13.52
N ARG A 74 -24.59 -7.91 -14.70
CA ARG A 74 -25.31 -8.00 -15.98
C ARG A 74 -26.13 -9.28 -16.14
N VAL A 75 -26.00 -10.25 -15.22
CA VAL A 75 -26.81 -11.47 -15.23
C VAL A 75 -28.29 -11.13 -15.00
N LEU A 76 -28.58 -10.13 -14.16
CA LEU A 76 -29.93 -9.63 -13.92
C LEU A 76 -30.44 -8.81 -15.12
N PRO A 77 -31.62 -9.15 -15.70
CA PRO A 77 -32.19 -8.43 -16.84
C PRO A 77 -32.34 -6.92 -16.60
N SER A 78 -32.64 -6.51 -15.36
CA SER A 78 -32.83 -5.11 -14.95
C SER A 78 -31.53 -4.28 -14.88
N ARG A 79 -30.37 -4.92 -14.97
CA ARG A 79 -29.03 -4.30 -14.87
C ARG A 79 -28.21 -4.45 -16.16
N ARG A 80 -28.81 -5.00 -17.22
CA ARG A 80 -28.16 -5.15 -18.53
C ARG A 80 -27.99 -3.78 -19.18
N ALA A 81 -26.79 -3.22 -19.09
CA ALA A 81 -26.40 -2.07 -19.87
C ALA A 81 -25.66 -2.52 -21.14
N PRO A 82 -25.93 -1.92 -22.31
CA PRO A 82 -25.12 -2.13 -23.50
C PRO A 82 -23.66 -1.78 -23.20
N PHE A 83 -22.75 -2.60 -23.72
CA PHE A 83 -21.33 -2.39 -23.53
C PHE A 83 -20.85 -1.28 -24.46
N HIS A 84 -20.44 -0.16 -23.87
CA HIS A 84 -19.85 0.95 -24.60
C HIS A 84 -18.37 1.04 -24.22
N TRP A 85 -17.51 1.06 -25.23
CA TRP A 85 -16.13 1.42 -25.04
C TRP A 85 -16.07 2.91 -24.67
N PRO A 86 -15.46 3.29 -23.54
CA PRO A 86 -15.32 4.69 -23.20
C PRO A 86 -14.43 5.36 -24.25
N GLU A 87 -14.98 6.36 -24.93
CA GLU A 87 -14.21 7.19 -25.85
C GLU A 87 -13.19 7.99 -25.03
N ARG A 88 -11.90 7.87 -25.39
CA ARG A 88 -10.83 8.55 -24.65
C ARG A 88 -10.77 10.00 -25.10
N GLU A 89 -11.01 10.92 -24.17
CA GLU A 89 -10.64 12.30 -24.41
C GLU A 89 -9.11 12.41 -24.54
N PRO A 90 -8.58 13.02 -25.62
CA PRO A 90 -7.15 13.22 -25.79
C PRO A 90 -6.58 14.00 -24.61
N LEU A 91 -5.45 13.55 -24.05
CA LEU A 91 -4.79 14.26 -22.96
C LEU A 91 -4.35 15.67 -23.43
N PRO A 92 -4.82 16.75 -22.79
CA PRO A 92 -4.36 18.10 -23.12
C PRO A 92 -2.83 18.21 -22.93
N ALA A 93 -2.16 19.01 -23.75
CA ALA A 93 -0.70 19.15 -23.72
C ALA A 93 -0.12 19.53 -22.33
N GLY A 94 -0.91 20.22 -21.48
CA GLY A 94 -0.52 20.57 -20.11
C GLY A 94 -0.59 19.41 -19.10
N ARG A 95 -1.41 18.39 -19.36
CA ARG A 95 -1.69 17.31 -18.41
C ARG A 95 -0.49 16.37 -18.19
N TRP A 96 0.34 16.18 -19.21
CA TRP A 96 1.59 15.41 -19.10
C TRP A 96 2.58 15.98 -18.10
N ARG A 97 2.58 17.31 -17.89
CA ARG A 97 3.41 17.93 -16.86
C ARG A 97 2.92 17.56 -15.46
N LEU A 98 1.60 17.56 -15.26
CA LEU A 98 0.98 17.18 -13.98
C LEU A 98 1.23 15.70 -13.66
N ILE A 99 1.02 14.81 -14.63
CA ILE A 99 1.29 13.36 -14.48
C ILE A 99 2.74 13.11 -14.06
N ARG A 100 3.70 13.75 -14.75
CA ARG A 100 5.13 13.61 -14.42
C ARG A 100 5.46 14.14 -13.03
N LEU A 101 4.89 15.28 -12.64
CA LEU A 101 5.10 15.86 -11.31
C LEU A 101 4.51 14.99 -10.21
N GLU A 102 3.32 14.44 -10.41
CA GLU A 102 2.69 13.51 -9.46
C GLU A 102 3.53 12.25 -9.31
N ALA A 103 3.91 11.59 -10.42
CA ALA A 103 4.77 10.42 -10.40
C ALA A 103 6.13 10.68 -9.76
N MET A 104 6.72 11.85 -9.97
CA MET A 104 7.95 12.27 -9.31
C MET A 104 7.79 12.30 -7.78
N TRP A 105 6.65 12.76 -7.25
CA TRP A 105 6.40 12.72 -5.81
C TRP A 105 6.25 11.30 -5.26
N TYR A 106 5.67 10.36 -6.03
CA TYR A 106 5.66 8.94 -5.66
C TYR A 106 7.07 8.36 -5.60
N VAL A 107 7.93 8.68 -6.58
CA VAL A 107 9.35 8.27 -6.61
C VAL A 107 10.09 8.84 -5.40
N ILE A 108 9.95 10.14 -5.12
CA ILE A 108 10.63 10.80 -4.01
C ILE A 108 10.15 10.21 -2.68
N ALA A 109 8.84 10.11 -2.45
CA ALA A 109 8.31 9.61 -1.19
C ALA A 109 8.71 8.16 -0.93
N ALA A 110 8.54 7.28 -1.93
CA ALA A 110 8.92 5.87 -1.80
C ALA A 110 10.44 5.71 -1.64
N GLY A 111 11.23 6.39 -2.47
CA GLY A 111 12.69 6.31 -2.44
C GLY A 111 13.27 6.83 -1.15
N VAL A 112 12.88 8.04 -0.70
CA VAL A 112 13.37 8.62 0.56
C VAL A 112 12.97 7.77 1.75
N ALA A 113 11.71 7.31 1.82
CA ALA A 113 11.28 6.46 2.93
C ALA A 113 12.01 5.11 2.95
N GLY A 114 12.21 4.49 1.78
CA GLY A 114 12.95 3.24 1.65
C GLY A 114 14.42 3.40 2.05
N VAL A 115 15.09 4.44 1.56
CA VAL A 115 16.49 4.74 1.93
C VAL A 115 16.62 5.00 3.43
N LEU A 116 15.75 5.83 4.01
CA LEU A 116 15.77 6.11 5.45
C LEU A 116 15.53 4.85 6.27
N ALA A 117 14.53 4.03 5.92
CA ALA A 117 14.25 2.79 6.63
C ALA A 117 15.39 1.78 6.51
N THR A 118 16.03 1.67 5.33
CA THR A 118 17.18 0.77 5.14
C THR A 118 18.43 1.25 5.87
N LEU A 119 18.68 2.57 5.92
CA LEU A 119 19.81 3.14 6.65
C LEU A 119 19.63 3.06 8.17
N LEU A 120 18.42 3.32 8.65
CA LEU A 120 18.10 3.26 10.08
C LEU A 120 17.86 1.83 10.56
N GLY A 121 17.65 0.88 9.65
CA GLY A 121 17.41 -0.54 9.94
C GLY A 121 18.35 -1.13 10.99
N PRO A 122 19.68 -1.10 10.78
CA PRO A 122 20.64 -1.64 11.73
C PRO A 122 20.64 -0.95 13.10
N VAL A 123 20.24 0.33 13.16
CA VAL A 123 20.23 1.14 14.39
C VAL A 123 18.94 0.94 15.18
N LEU A 124 17.81 0.86 14.47
CA LEU A 124 16.48 0.75 15.07
C LEU A 124 16.04 -0.70 15.25
N GLY A 125 16.74 -1.67 14.65
CA GLY A 125 16.38 -3.08 14.68
C GLY A 125 15.24 -3.45 13.74
N ILE A 126 15.02 -2.68 12.67
CA ILE A 126 13.89 -2.88 11.72
C ILE A 126 14.36 -3.58 10.43
N GLY A 127 13.54 -4.48 9.90
CA GLY A 127 13.87 -5.30 8.73
C GLY A 127 13.00 -5.10 7.48
N HIS A 128 11.89 -4.38 7.56
CA HIS A 128 10.82 -4.41 6.55
C HIS A 128 10.69 -3.10 5.76
N SER A 129 11.81 -2.56 5.25
CA SER A 129 11.89 -1.19 4.70
C SER A 129 10.79 -0.81 3.69
N TYR A 130 10.19 -1.78 2.99
CA TYR A 130 9.06 -1.52 2.09
C TYR A 130 7.77 -1.05 2.77
N TRP A 131 7.53 -1.39 4.04
CA TRP A 131 6.37 -0.88 4.78
C TRP A 131 6.45 0.64 4.93
N ALA A 132 7.66 1.18 5.14
CA ALA A 132 7.89 2.62 5.13
C ALA A 132 7.61 3.23 3.76
N MET A 133 8.05 2.57 2.67
CA MET A 133 7.76 3.03 1.30
C MET A 133 6.25 3.09 1.02
N VAL A 134 5.51 2.03 1.38
CA VAL A 134 4.05 1.96 1.23
C VAL A 134 3.35 3.00 2.09
N ALA A 135 3.82 3.21 3.33
CA ALA A 135 3.27 4.25 4.20
C ALA A 135 3.53 5.67 3.69
N ALA A 136 4.64 5.91 2.98
CA ALA A 136 4.99 7.21 2.41
C ALA A 136 4.16 7.61 1.18
N VAL A 137 3.69 6.65 0.39
CA VAL A 137 2.83 6.95 -0.76
C VAL A 137 1.37 7.21 -0.38
N VAL A 138 0.94 6.83 0.83
CA VAL A 138 -0.45 7.00 1.27
C VAL A 138 -0.91 8.46 1.31
N PRO A 139 -0.17 9.41 1.93
CA PRO A 139 -0.57 10.80 1.96
C PRO A 139 -0.58 11.44 0.57
N LEU A 140 0.05 10.85 -0.44
CA LEU A 140 0.03 11.40 -1.80
C LEU A 140 -1.32 11.20 -2.51
N VAL A 141 -2.13 10.25 -2.06
CA VAL A 141 -3.42 9.95 -2.68
C VAL A 141 -4.50 10.90 -2.16
N GLY A 142 -4.93 11.85 -2.99
CA GLY A 142 -6.12 12.68 -2.76
C GLY A 142 -6.02 14.11 -3.27
N HIS A 143 -7.16 14.79 -3.34
CA HIS A 143 -7.36 16.05 -4.10
C HIS A 143 -6.99 17.35 -3.36
N SER A 144 -6.70 17.30 -2.05
CA SER A 144 -6.31 18.50 -1.31
C SER A 144 -5.20 18.21 -0.31
N THR A 145 -4.34 19.19 -0.06
CA THR A 145 -3.26 19.11 0.92
C THR A 145 -3.80 18.73 2.32
N ARG A 146 -4.92 19.33 2.74
CA ARG A 146 -5.55 19.02 4.04
C ARG A 146 -6.02 17.57 4.10
N TYR A 147 -6.70 17.09 3.06
CA TYR A 147 -7.16 15.71 2.97
C TYR A 147 -5.97 14.74 3.02
N ARG A 148 -4.92 15.04 2.26
CA ARG A 148 -3.68 14.25 2.17
C ARG A 148 -2.95 14.12 3.51
N VAL A 149 -2.78 15.23 4.23
CA VAL A 149 -2.18 15.21 5.59
C VAL A 149 -3.08 14.48 6.58
N ASN A 150 -4.38 14.76 6.57
CA ASN A 150 -5.33 14.08 7.45
C ASN A 150 -5.34 12.56 7.19
N ARG A 151 -5.22 12.13 5.94
CA ARG A 151 -5.09 10.72 5.58
C ARG A 151 -3.81 10.09 6.13
N GLY A 152 -2.70 10.81 6.14
CA GLY A 152 -1.46 10.40 6.81
C GLY A 152 -1.64 10.21 8.32
N LEU A 153 -2.27 11.17 9.00
CA LEU A 153 -2.56 11.07 10.44
C LEU A 153 -3.53 9.92 10.76
N GLN A 154 -4.59 9.78 9.97
CA GLN A 154 -5.55 8.69 10.10
C GLN A 154 -4.88 7.33 9.87
N ARG A 155 -3.88 7.24 8.99
CA ARG A 155 -3.05 6.03 8.84
C ARG A 155 -2.29 5.72 10.11
N ILE A 156 -1.57 6.69 10.67
CA ILE A 156 -0.79 6.50 11.90
C ILE A 156 -1.72 6.00 13.02
N ILE A 157 -2.79 6.76 13.32
CA ILE A 157 -3.73 6.43 14.40
C ILE A 157 -4.36 5.06 14.18
N GLY A 158 -4.89 4.79 12.98
CA GLY A 158 -5.52 3.52 12.67
C GLY A 158 -4.54 2.35 12.75
N THR A 159 -3.30 2.52 12.28
CA THR A 159 -2.27 1.48 12.40
C THR A 159 -1.93 1.19 13.85
N PHE A 160 -1.73 2.18 14.71
CA PHE A 160 -1.46 1.95 16.13
C PHE A 160 -2.62 1.23 16.85
N LEU A 161 -3.87 1.60 16.56
CA LEU A 161 -5.04 0.89 17.06
C LEU A 161 -5.07 -0.57 16.57
N GLY A 162 -4.77 -0.79 15.28
CA GLY A 162 -4.70 -2.12 14.70
C GLY A 162 -3.55 -2.97 15.25
N LEU A 163 -2.41 -2.36 15.60
CA LEU A 163 -1.32 -3.04 16.30
C LEU A 163 -1.73 -3.47 17.71
N GLY A 164 -2.52 -2.66 18.41
CA GLY A 164 -3.12 -3.04 19.68
C GLY A 164 -4.04 -4.26 19.54
N VAL A 165 -4.93 -4.25 18.53
CA VAL A 165 -5.80 -5.40 18.21
C VAL A 165 -4.96 -6.64 17.89
N LEU A 166 -3.93 -6.49 17.06
CA LEU A 166 -3.03 -7.58 16.73
C LEU A 166 -2.32 -8.14 17.96
N ALA A 167 -1.82 -7.29 18.85
CA ALA A 167 -1.13 -7.71 20.07
C ALA A 167 -2.05 -8.58 20.94
N VAL A 168 -3.33 -8.19 21.09
CA VAL A 168 -4.32 -8.99 21.81
C VAL A 168 -4.56 -10.33 21.12
N VAL A 169 -4.75 -10.33 19.80
CA VAL A 169 -4.96 -11.56 19.02
C VAL A 169 -3.77 -12.51 19.16
N LEU A 170 -2.55 -12.00 19.05
CA LEU A 170 -1.33 -12.81 19.17
C LEU A 170 -1.11 -13.30 20.60
N TRP A 171 -1.52 -12.53 21.61
CA TRP A 171 -1.48 -12.95 23.02
C TRP A 171 -2.43 -14.12 23.31
N LEU A 172 -3.57 -14.17 22.64
CA LEU A 172 -4.53 -15.28 22.74
C LEU A 172 -4.05 -16.57 22.06
N ASP A 173 -2.98 -16.51 21.26
CA ASP A 173 -2.38 -17.61 20.47
C ASP A 173 -3.43 -18.54 19.80
N PRO A 174 -4.31 -18.00 18.95
CA PRO A 174 -5.37 -18.79 18.33
C PRO A 174 -4.81 -19.87 17.38
N PRO A 175 -5.51 -21.01 17.25
CA PRO A 175 -5.13 -22.04 16.28
C PRO A 175 -5.20 -21.51 14.84
N LEU A 176 -4.42 -22.08 13.92
CA LEU A 176 -4.26 -21.58 12.55
C LEU A 176 -5.59 -21.44 11.79
N TRP A 177 -6.53 -22.37 11.97
CA TRP A 177 -7.85 -22.27 11.32
C TRP A 177 -8.63 -21.03 11.77
N ALA A 178 -8.50 -20.63 13.05
CA ALA A 178 -9.15 -19.44 13.59
C ALA A 178 -8.48 -18.17 13.06
N VAL A 179 -7.16 -18.19 12.85
CA VAL A 179 -6.43 -17.11 12.17
C VAL A 179 -6.94 -16.91 10.74
N VAL A 180 -7.19 -17.99 9.99
CA VAL A 180 -7.74 -17.92 8.62
C VAL A 180 -9.13 -17.27 8.63
N VAL A 181 -10.02 -17.70 9.53
CA VAL A 181 -11.37 -17.10 9.68
C VAL A 181 -11.27 -15.62 10.06
N LEU A 182 -10.36 -15.27 10.96
CA LEU A 182 -10.14 -13.90 11.36
C LEU A 182 -9.62 -13.03 10.20
N ILE A 183 -8.67 -13.53 9.41
CA ILE A 183 -8.19 -12.84 8.20
C ILE A 183 -9.35 -12.59 7.24
N ALA A 184 -10.21 -13.59 7.01
CA ALA A 184 -11.38 -13.44 6.14
C ALA A 184 -12.36 -12.37 6.66
N LEU A 185 -12.63 -12.36 7.97
CA LEU A 185 -13.47 -11.35 8.60
C LEU A 185 -12.85 -9.95 8.50
N LEU A 186 -11.56 -9.81 8.81
CA LEU A 186 -10.85 -8.54 8.70
C LEU A 186 -10.80 -8.07 7.24
N GLN A 187 -10.69 -8.96 6.26
CA GLN A 187 -10.72 -8.61 4.84
C GLN A 187 -12.07 -8.01 4.45
N PHE A 188 -13.16 -8.64 4.90
CA PHE A 188 -14.51 -8.12 4.69
C PHE A 188 -14.69 -6.73 5.33
N LEU A 189 -14.26 -6.57 6.58
CA LEU A 189 -14.34 -5.29 7.29
C LEU A 189 -13.46 -4.21 6.63
N ALA A 190 -12.27 -4.57 6.14
CA ALA A 190 -11.39 -3.66 5.42
C ALA A 190 -12.10 -3.08 4.19
N GLU A 191 -12.76 -3.93 3.40
CA GLU A 191 -13.51 -3.50 2.21
C GLU A 191 -14.70 -2.60 2.57
N MET A 192 -15.41 -2.91 3.66
CA MET A 192 -16.53 -2.10 4.15
C MET A 192 -16.09 -0.70 4.61
N TYR A 193 -14.90 -0.58 5.21
CA TYR A 193 -14.44 0.68 5.81
C TYR A 193 -13.52 1.51 4.93
N ILE A 194 -12.78 0.93 3.97
CA ILE A 194 -11.72 1.63 3.22
C ILE A 194 -12.21 2.89 2.50
N ALA A 195 -13.46 2.87 2.01
CA ALA A 195 -14.10 4.00 1.36
C ALA A 195 -14.85 4.95 2.30
N ARG A 196 -15.13 4.53 3.55
CA ARG A 196 -16.01 5.25 4.49
C ARG A 196 -15.25 5.95 5.61
N GLN A 197 -14.34 5.25 6.29
CA GLN A 197 -13.61 5.73 7.46
C GLN A 197 -12.20 5.15 7.47
N TYR A 198 -11.21 5.97 7.12
CA TYR A 198 -9.85 5.49 6.90
C TYR A 198 -9.16 5.01 8.19
N VAL A 199 -9.47 5.59 9.35
CA VAL A 199 -8.94 5.12 10.65
C VAL A 199 -9.39 3.70 10.93
N LEU A 200 -10.70 3.44 10.83
CA LEU A 200 -11.27 2.10 11.03
C LEU A 200 -10.73 1.10 10.00
N ALA A 201 -10.58 1.55 8.75
CA ALA A 201 -9.97 0.72 7.72
C ALA A 201 -8.54 0.31 8.11
N GLN A 202 -7.70 1.25 8.56
CA GLN A 202 -6.33 0.94 8.95
C GLN A 202 -6.21 0.12 10.24
N MET A 203 -7.16 0.29 11.16
CA MET A 203 -7.29 -0.54 12.36
C MET A 203 -7.52 -2.02 12.03
N VAL A 204 -8.21 -2.30 10.94
CA VAL A 204 -8.51 -3.68 10.47
C VAL A 204 -7.45 -4.19 9.48
N VAL A 205 -6.96 -3.34 8.58
CA VAL A 205 -5.95 -3.70 7.56
C VAL A 205 -4.62 -4.07 8.19
N THR A 206 -4.24 -3.42 9.29
CA THR A 206 -2.96 -3.70 9.97
C THR A 206 -2.90 -5.12 10.54
N PRO A 207 -3.83 -5.56 11.41
CA PRO A 207 -3.83 -6.94 11.89
C PRO A 207 -4.05 -7.94 10.74
N LEU A 208 -4.86 -7.61 9.73
CA LEU A 208 -5.01 -8.45 8.54
C LEU A 208 -3.68 -8.73 7.84
N ALA A 209 -2.91 -7.67 7.57
CA ALA A 209 -1.65 -7.79 6.84
C ALA A 209 -0.58 -8.52 7.68
N LEU A 210 -0.54 -8.30 8.99
CA LEU A 210 0.44 -8.96 9.84
C LEU A 210 0.06 -10.42 10.14
N LEU A 211 -1.22 -10.73 10.35
CA LEU A 211 -1.67 -12.11 10.49
C LEU A 211 -1.44 -12.92 9.22
N SER A 212 -1.57 -12.33 8.03
CA SER A 212 -1.25 -13.03 6.78
C SER A 212 0.25 -13.32 6.66
N THR A 213 1.13 -12.42 7.13
CA THR A 213 2.59 -12.71 7.20
C THR A 213 2.91 -13.84 8.19
N VAL A 214 2.25 -13.87 9.34
CA VAL A 214 2.40 -14.95 10.32
C VAL A 214 1.91 -16.27 9.72
N LEU A 215 0.74 -16.28 9.07
CA LEU A 215 0.20 -17.48 8.43
C LEU A 215 1.13 -18.00 7.30
N ALA A 216 1.66 -17.12 6.47
CA ALA A 216 2.60 -17.49 5.41
C ALA A 216 3.88 -18.14 5.95
N SER A 217 4.42 -17.59 7.04
CA SER A 217 5.59 -18.18 7.72
C SER A 217 5.31 -19.55 8.32
N ALA A 218 4.12 -19.74 8.93
CA ALA A 218 3.70 -21.01 9.49
C ALA A 218 3.53 -22.09 8.43
N GLY A 219 2.98 -21.74 7.26
CA GLY A 219 2.89 -22.64 6.10
C GLY A 219 4.27 -23.06 5.59
N ALA A 220 5.19 -22.11 5.41
CA ALA A 220 6.56 -22.39 4.99
C ALA A 220 7.31 -23.28 6.00
N ALA A 221 7.11 -23.07 7.29
CA ALA A 221 7.70 -23.90 8.35
C ALA A 221 7.18 -25.34 8.31
N ALA A 222 5.88 -25.53 8.06
CA ALA A 222 5.26 -26.83 7.93
C ALA A 222 5.78 -27.61 6.72
N GLU A 223 5.94 -26.95 5.56
CA GLU A 223 6.51 -27.56 4.35
C GLU A 223 7.99 -27.94 4.52
N ALA A 224 8.77 -27.12 5.24
CA ALA A 224 10.18 -27.38 5.50
C ALA A 224 10.42 -28.46 6.58
N GLY A 225 9.39 -28.90 7.30
CA GLY A 225 9.52 -29.90 8.36
C GLY A 225 10.35 -29.42 9.56
N VAL A 226 10.49 -28.10 9.75
CA VAL A 226 11.23 -27.49 10.87
C VAL A 226 10.23 -26.90 11.87
N PRO A 227 9.89 -27.60 12.96
CA PRO A 227 9.04 -27.07 14.00
C PRO A 227 9.74 -25.89 14.67
N GLY A 228 9.09 -24.72 14.72
CA GLY A 228 9.61 -23.57 15.47
C GLY A 228 10.30 -22.48 14.64
N LEU A 229 10.13 -22.44 13.31
CA LEU A 229 10.37 -21.22 12.53
C LEU A 229 9.28 -20.17 12.84
N GLY A 230 9.21 -19.74 14.10
CA GLY A 230 8.28 -18.74 14.57
C GLY A 230 8.74 -17.36 14.11
N VAL A 231 7.84 -16.59 13.50
CA VAL A 231 8.06 -15.16 13.30
C VAL A 231 8.16 -14.49 14.66
N ASP A 232 9.16 -13.63 14.84
CA ASP A 232 9.23 -12.74 15.99
C ASP A 232 8.01 -11.81 15.99
N ARG A 233 6.99 -12.21 16.74
CA ARG A 233 5.71 -11.50 16.86
C ARG A 233 5.91 -10.09 17.43
N GLY A 234 6.86 -9.92 18.35
CA GLY A 234 7.17 -8.63 18.97
C GLY A 234 7.90 -7.71 18.00
N GLY A 235 8.94 -8.23 17.35
CA GLY A 235 9.66 -7.53 16.28
C GLY A 235 8.74 -7.09 15.15
N LEU A 236 7.79 -7.93 14.73
CA LEU A 236 6.83 -7.60 13.67
C LEU A 236 5.94 -6.39 14.02
N ILE A 237 5.45 -6.32 15.26
CA ILE A 237 4.65 -5.18 15.74
C ILE A 237 5.50 -3.91 15.79
N TYR A 238 6.72 -4.02 16.32
CA TYR A 238 7.65 -2.91 16.46
C TYR A 238 8.08 -2.35 15.08
N ASP A 239 8.50 -3.21 14.17
CA ASP A 239 8.84 -2.86 12.78
C ASP A 239 7.69 -2.10 12.13
N ARG A 240 6.46 -2.62 12.29
CA ARG A 240 5.29 -2.00 11.68
C ARG A 240 5.00 -0.62 12.26
N ALA A 241 5.18 -0.43 13.56
CA ALA A 241 5.00 0.86 14.21
C ALA A 241 6.01 1.89 13.69
N VAL A 242 7.30 1.55 13.73
CA VAL A 242 8.40 2.43 13.33
C VAL A 242 8.30 2.81 11.86
N GLU A 243 8.13 1.83 10.98
CA GLU A 243 8.11 2.06 9.53
C GLU A 243 6.88 2.82 9.07
N THR A 244 5.73 2.64 9.75
CA THR A 244 4.54 3.44 9.49
C THR A 244 4.78 4.90 9.84
N VAL A 245 5.45 5.19 10.96
CA VAL A 245 5.81 6.56 11.36
C VAL A 245 6.79 7.17 10.37
N ILE A 246 7.89 6.48 10.04
CA ILE A 246 8.88 6.95 9.05
C ILE A 246 8.18 7.27 7.73
N GLY A 247 7.43 6.32 7.19
CA GLY A 247 6.76 6.49 5.91
C GLY A 247 5.73 7.62 5.94
N ALA A 248 4.83 7.64 6.92
CA ALA A 248 3.79 8.66 6.99
C ALA A 248 4.38 10.07 7.15
N VAL A 249 5.46 10.24 7.94
CA VAL A 249 6.17 11.53 8.07
C VAL A 249 6.79 11.94 6.75
N VAL A 250 7.52 11.05 6.06
CA VAL A 250 8.09 11.34 4.74
C VAL A 250 7.01 11.73 3.74
N GLY A 251 5.92 10.98 3.68
CA GLY A 251 4.78 11.26 2.79
C GLY A 251 4.14 12.62 3.08
N MET A 252 3.90 12.95 4.35
CA MET A 252 3.35 14.26 4.75
C MET A 252 4.30 15.40 4.39
N VAL A 253 5.62 15.24 4.57
CA VAL A 253 6.63 16.22 4.15
C VAL A 253 6.59 16.43 2.64
N CYS A 254 6.51 15.36 1.85
CA CYS A 254 6.36 15.45 0.39
C CYS A 254 5.10 16.20 -0.05
N VAL A 255 4.01 16.08 0.72
CA VAL A 255 2.75 16.83 0.47
C VAL A 255 2.88 18.31 0.87
N LEU A 256 3.52 18.58 2.02
CA LEU A 256 3.62 19.92 2.59
C LEU A 256 4.67 20.78 1.89
N TYR A 257 5.75 20.20 1.35
CA TYR A 257 6.84 20.94 0.72
C TYR A 257 6.37 21.80 -0.47
N PRO A 258 5.63 21.27 -1.47
CA PRO A 258 5.11 22.08 -2.58
C PRO A 258 4.10 23.14 -2.13
N TRP A 259 3.34 22.87 -1.07
CA TRP A 259 2.39 23.81 -0.50
C TRP A 259 3.13 24.97 0.19
N ALA A 260 4.12 24.66 1.03
CA ALA A 260 4.93 25.63 1.75
C ALA A 260 5.72 26.51 0.77
N TRP A 261 6.33 25.91 -0.27
CA TRP A 261 7.03 26.66 -1.31
C TRP A 261 6.12 27.69 -2.00
N ARG A 262 4.89 27.28 -2.37
CA ARG A 262 3.92 28.20 -2.99
C ARG A 262 3.47 29.32 -2.06
N LYS A 263 3.22 29.00 -0.79
CA LYS A 263 2.77 29.97 0.21
C LYS A 263 3.85 30.98 0.56
N TRP A 264 5.07 30.52 0.86
CA TRP A 264 6.10 31.35 1.46
C TRP A 264 7.04 31.97 0.42
N VAL A 265 7.40 31.23 -0.63
CA VAL A 265 8.33 31.70 -1.66
C VAL A 265 7.58 32.42 -2.79
N ARG A 266 6.53 31.79 -3.33
CA ARG A 266 5.74 32.38 -4.43
C ARG A 266 4.64 33.34 -3.99
N ARG A 267 4.42 33.48 -2.67
CA ARG A 267 3.34 34.31 -2.06
C ARG A 267 2.00 34.17 -2.78
N SER A 268 1.67 32.95 -3.19
CA SER A 268 0.45 32.70 -3.97
C SER A 268 -0.77 32.93 -3.09
N PRO A 269 -1.79 33.69 -3.55
CA PRO A 269 -2.97 34.02 -2.75
C PRO A 269 -3.82 32.77 -2.41
N ASP A 270 -3.71 31.70 -3.19
CA ASP A 270 -4.30 30.40 -2.86
C ASP A 270 -3.29 29.25 -3.08
N PRO A 271 -2.50 28.88 -2.05
CA PRO A 271 -1.55 27.77 -2.14
C PRO A 271 -2.22 26.40 -2.11
N ALA A 272 -3.52 26.31 -1.81
CA ALA A 272 -4.27 25.07 -1.66
C ALA A 272 -4.99 24.63 -2.94
N ARG A 273 -5.31 25.55 -3.85
CA ARG A 273 -5.79 25.19 -5.19
C ARG A 273 -4.70 24.47 -5.99
N GLU A 274 -5.02 23.25 -6.43
CA GLU A 274 -4.31 22.58 -7.51
C GLU A 274 -4.50 23.43 -8.77
N LEU A 275 -3.44 23.59 -9.58
CA LEU A 275 -3.62 24.13 -10.92
C LEU A 275 -4.59 23.20 -11.68
N PRO A 276 -5.43 23.73 -12.58
CA PRO A 276 -6.36 22.95 -13.40
C PRO A 276 -5.66 21.81 -14.15
#